data_AF-A0A926CQE9-F1
#
_entry.id   AF-A0A926CQE9-F1
#
_cell.length_a   1.000
_cell.length_b   1.000
_cell.length_c   1.000
_cell.angle_alpha   90.00
_cell.angle_beta   90.00
_cell.angle_gamma   90.00
#
_symmetry.space_group_name_H-M   'P 1'
#
loop_
_entity.id
_entity.type
_entity.pdbx_description
1 polymer ?
#
loop_
_entity_poly.entity_id
_entity_poly.type
_entity_poly.pdbx_seq_one_letter_code
_entity_poly.pdbx_strand_id
1 'polypeptide(L)'
;MRILLIAITSVVLFFPTFWLFNAVVGPNWGAGIAAVGMYIGFPIIALRIWRNKEPPRPPSMEQALATGQLAQSEYDVTDAVAVEEFEDEGLHYFLALQPNKTLFLGGQYLYDPVERAVFPSTRLRVYWHSSLGLTYGVECLGQPLTPSKNLPSFTLDEIESLPADRHLFDEPLQAVVDSIKKIGA
;
A
#
# COMPACT_ATOMS: atom_id res chain seq x y z
N MET A 1 4.79 -15.30 13.33
CA MET A 1 4.82 -16.78 13.24
C MET A 1 6.16 -17.38 12.81
N ARG A 2 6.89 -16.80 11.84
CA ARG A 2 8.14 -17.39 11.30
C ARG A 2 9.27 -17.54 12.31
N ILE A 3 9.51 -16.52 13.14
CA ILE A 3 10.56 -16.57 14.18
C ILE A 3 10.28 -17.69 15.18
N LEU A 4 9.00 -17.88 15.55
CA LEU A 4 8.58 -18.97 16.43
C LEU A 4 8.86 -20.34 15.80
N LEU A 5 8.54 -20.51 14.52
CA LEU A 5 8.87 -21.73 13.77
C LEU A 5 10.38 -21.98 13.72
N ILE A 6 11.18 -20.97 13.39
CA ILE A 6 12.66 -21.09 13.38
C ILE A 6 13.18 -21.51 14.74
N ALA A 7 12.68 -20.90 15.83
CA ALA A 7 13.09 -21.22 17.19
C ALA A 7 12.75 -22.68 17.55
N ILE A 8 11.52 -23.13 17.25
CA ILE A 8 11.10 -24.52 17.48
C ILE A 8 11.96 -25.49 16.67
N THR A 9 12.17 -25.22 15.38
CA THR A 9 13.01 -26.07 14.51
C THR A 9 14.45 -26.11 14.99
N SER A 10 15.00 -25.01 15.51
CA SER A 10 16.35 -24.96 16.07
C SER A 10 16.50 -25.91 17.26
N VAL A 11 15.51 -25.93 18.15
CA VAL A 11 15.49 -26.84 19.31
C VAL A 11 15.35 -28.30 18.86
N VAL A 12 14.49 -28.58 17.89
CA VAL A 12 14.29 -29.94 17.37
C VAL A 12 15.55 -30.47 16.68
N LEU A 13 16.23 -29.64 15.88
CA LEU A 13 17.44 -30.01 15.16
C LEU A 13 18.70 -30.06 16.03
N PHE A 14 18.67 -29.46 17.22
CA PHE A 14 19.78 -29.54 18.17
C PHE A 14 20.13 -30.98 18.54
N PHE A 15 19.14 -31.79 18.89
CA PHE A 15 19.38 -33.17 19.35
C PHE A 15 20.07 -34.04 18.30
N PRO A 16 19.56 -34.22 17.07
CA PRO A 16 20.24 -35.06 16.07
C PRO A 16 21.64 -34.51 15.73
N THR A 17 21.81 -33.19 15.71
CA THR A 17 23.11 -32.55 15.48
C THR A 17 24.10 -32.85 16.61
N PHE A 18 23.65 -32.77 17.86
CA PHE A 18 24.45 -33.13 19.03
C PHE A 18 24.90 -34.59 18.97
N TRP A 19 23.99 -35.53 18.70
CA TRP A 19 24.33 -36.95 18.61
C TRP A 19 25.37 -37.23 17.52
N LEU A 20 25.22 -36.59 16.36
CA LEU A 20 26.18 -36.68 15.26
C LEU A 20 27.58 -36.22 15.67
N PHE A 21 27.70 -35.03 16.27
CA PHE A 21 29.01 -34.49 16.66
C PHE A 21 29.59 -35.15 17.90
N ASN A 22 28.76 -35.58 18.85
CA ASN A 22 29.20 -36.31 20.05
C ASN A 22 29.97 -37.58 19.67
N ALA A 23 29.53 -38.30 18.63
CA ALA A 23 30.21 -39.50 18.15
C ALA A 23 31.62 -39.23 17.57
N VAL A 24 31.90 -38.01 17.11
CA VAL A 24 33.15 -37.66 16.42
C VAL A 24 34.13 -36.93 17.33
N VAL A 25 33.65 -35.96 18.11
CA VAL A 25 34.49 -35.05 18.90
C VAL A 25 34.29 -35.17 20.41
N GLY A 26 33.41 -36.08 20.85
CA GLY A 26 33.07 -36.30 22.25
C GLY A 26 32.05 -35.30 22.82
N PRO A 27 31.64 -35.48 24.09
CA PRO A 27 30.45 -34.82 24.65
C PRO A 27 30.58 -33.30 24.78
N ASN A 28 31.72 -32.83 25.29
CA ASN A 28 31.93 -31.41 25.59
C ASN A 28 31.99 -30.57 24.31
N TRP A 29 32.74 -31.03 23.31
CA TRP A 29 32.87 -30.33 22.03
C TRP A 29 31.64 -30.53 21.14
N GLY A 30 31.01 -31.70 21.18
CA GLY A 30 29.80 -31.98 20.42
C GLY A 30 28.63 -31.08 20.81
N ALA A 31 28.44 -30.83 22.11
CA ALA A 31 27.43 -29.91 22.61
C ALA A 31 27.69 -28.47 22.15
N GLY A 32 28.93 -28.00 22.23
CA GLY A 32 29.31 -26.65 21.80
C GLY A 32 29.07 -26.40 20.31
N ILE A 33 29.49 -27.33 19.44
CA ILE A 33 29.29 -27.23 17.99
C ILE A 33 27.80 -27.27 17.63
N ALA A 34 27.04 -28.19 18.23
CA ALA A 34 25.60 -28.30 17.98
C ALA A 34 24.85 -27.04 18.43
N ALA A 35 25.22 -26.44 19.56
CA ALA A 35 24.60 -25.22 20.06
C ALA A 35 24.86 -24.03 19.13
N VAL A 36 26.11 -23.81 18.70
CA VAL A 36 26.44 -22.73 17.76
C VAL A 36 25.75 -22.96 16.41
N GLY A 37 25.81 -24.19 15.90
CA GLY A 37 25.19 -24.55 14.63
C GLY A 37 23.68 -24.29 14.63
N MET A 38 22.96 -24.74 15.66
CA MET A 38 21.50 -24.71 15.66
C MET A 38 20.89 -23.45 16.26
N TYR A 39 21.55 -22.76 17.20
CA TYR A 39 21.02 -21.53 17.79
C TYR A 39 21.54 -20.24 17.13
N ILE A 40 22.63 -20.32 16.36
CA ILE A 40 23.19 -19.16 15.66
C ILE A 40 23.19 -19.40 14.15
N GLY A 41 23.85 -20.46 13.70
CA GLY A 41 24.01 -20.74 12.27
C GLY A 41 22.68 -20.95 11.54
N PHE A 42 21.86 -21.87 12.03
CA PHE A 42 20.59 -22.23 11.41
C PHE A 42 19.61 -21.05 11.35
N PRO A 43 19.34 -20.29 12.43
CA PRO A 43 18.47 -19.11 12.35
C PRO A 43 18.96 -18.07 11.34
N ILE A 44 20.26 -17.80 11.26
CA ILE A 44 20.81 -16.84 10.27
C ILE A 44 20.55 -17.33 8.85
N ILE A 45 20.81 -18.61 8.57
CA ILE A 45 20.58 -19.21 7.25
C ILE A 45 19.09 -19.23 6.92
N ALA A 46 18.25 -19.68 7.86
CA ALA A 46 16.81 -19.75 7.71
C ALA A 46 16.21 -18.35 7.47
N LEU A 47 16.64 -17.33 8.22
CA LEU A 47 16.21 -15.94 8.02
C LEU A 47 16.70 -15.35 6.69
N ARG A 48 17.86 -15.76 6.18
CA ARG A 48 18.31 -15.36 4.84
C ARG A 48 17.50 -16.02 3.72
N ILE A 49 17.17 -17.31 3.86
CA ILE A 49 16.36 -18.05 2.87
C ILE A 49 14.90 -17.57 2.91
N TRP A 50 14.36 -17.33 4.11
CA TRP A 50 13.04 -16.75 4.34
C TRP A 50 13.02 -15.24 4.39
N ARG A 51 14.10 -14.58 3.96
CA ARG A 51 14.05 -13.15 3.70
C ARG A 51 12.94 -13.00 2.68
N ASN A 52 11.83 -12.39 3.11
CA ASN A 52 10.71 -12.12 2.23
C ASN A 52 11.34 -11.58 0.96
N LYS A 53 11.09 -12.26 -0.17
CA LYS A 53 11.20 -11.56 -1.44
C LYS A 53 10.30 -10.38 -1.21
N GLU A 54 10.90 -9.20 -0.97
CA GLU A 54 10.13 -7.97 -0.95
C GLU A 54 9.24 -8.07 -2.19
N PRO A 55 7.92 -7.86 -2.04
CA PRO A 55 7.06 -7.86 -3.21
C PRO A 55 7.79 -7.01 -4.25
N PRO A 56 8.00 -7.56 -5.47
CA PRO A 56 8.85 -6.91 -6.44
C PRO A 56 8.43 -5.45 -6.50
N ARG A 57 9.40 -4.54 -6.34
CA ARG A 57 9.11 -3.10 -6.33
C ARG A 57 8.18 -2.83 -7.52
N PRO A 58 7.06 -2.15 -7.31
CA PRO A 58 6.15 -1.89 -8.40
C PRO A 58 6.91 -1.24 -9.56
N PRO A 59 6.63 -1.62 -10.80
CA PRO A 59 7.31 -1.05 -11.95
C PRO A 59 7.12 0.47 -11.96
N SER A 60 8.15 1.23 -12.32
CA SER A 60 8.03 2.68 -12.46
C SER A 60 7.04 3.05 -13.57
N MET A 61 6.54 4.29 -13.57
CA MET A 61 5.68 4.78 -14.66
C MET A 61 6.38 4.67 -16.03
N GLU A 62 7.69 4.96 -16.09
CA GLU A 62 8.50 4.79 -17.31
C GLU A 62 8.56 3.33 -17.76
N GLN A 63 8.71 2.39 -16.83
CA GLN A 63 8.69 0.96 -17.15
C GLN A 63 7.31 0.54 -17.64
N ALA A 64 6.23 0.97 -16.98
CA ALA A 64 4.87 0.69 -17.41
C ALA A 64 4.57 1.28 -18.80
N LEU A 65 5.10 2.47 -19.11
CA LEU A 65 5.01 3.05 -20.44
C LEU A 65 5.77 2.21 -21.47
N ALA A 66 7.02 1.83 -21.17
CA ALA A 66 7.86 1.02 -22.05
C ALA A 66 7.29 -0.38 -22.32
N THR A 67 6.57 -0.96 -21.36
CA THR A 67 5.91 -2.26 -21.49
C THR A 67 4.47 -2.18 -22.01
N GLY A 68 3.95 -0.98 -22.30
CA GLY A 68 2.56 -0.78 -22.74
C GLY A 68 1.51 -1.09 -21.67
N GLN A 69 1.90 -1.07 -20.39
CA GLN A 69 1.04 -1.31 -19.23
C GLN A 69 0.55 -0.02 -18.58
N LEU A 70 0.97 1.15 -19.07
CA LEU A 70 0.44 2.43 -18.62
C LEU A 70 -0.96 2.66 -19.20
N ALA A 71 -1.95 2.72 -18.34
CA ALA A 71 -3.30 3.14 -18.66
C ALA A 71 -3.55 4.56 -18.13
N GLN A 72 -4.46 5.27 -18.79
CA GLN A 72 -4.82 6.63 -18.43
C GLN A 72 -6.30 6.90 -18.71
N SER A 73 -6.88 7.82 -17.95
CA SER A 73 -8.22 8.36 -18.16
C SER A 73 -8.20 9.86 -17.87
N GLU A 74 -8.93 10.60 -18.70
CA GLU A 74 -9.17 12.02 -18.51
C GLU A 74 -10.55 12.26 -17.92
N TYR A 75 -10.64 13.26 -17.06
CA TYR A 75 -11.84 13.63 -16.35
C TYR A 75 -12.01 15.14 -16.35
N ASP A 76 -13.21 15.59 -16.70
CA ASP A 76 -13.65 16.97 -16.49
C ASP A 76 -14.33 17.05 -15.12
N VAL A 77 -13.75 17.88 -14.25
CA VAL A 77 -14.15 18.02 -12.85
C VAL A 77 -14.84 19.36 -12.65
N THR A 78 -16.00 19.33 -12.01
CA THR A 78 -16.79 20.55 -11.75
C THR A 78 -16.73 21.00 -10.30
N ASP A 79 -16.47 20.09 -9.38
CA ASP A 79 -16.39 20.35 -7.94
C ASP A 79 -15.53 19.29 -7.25
N ALA A 80 -15.05 19.57 -6.04
CA ALA A 80 -14.25 18.67 -5.25
C ALA A 80 -14.58 18.78 -3.76
N VAL A 81 -14.54 17.66 -3.06
CA VAL A 81 -14.55 17.60 -1.59
C VAL A 81 -13.24 16.97 -1.14
N ALA A 82 -12.50 17.68 -0.30
CA ALA A 82 -11.31 17.14 0.33
C ALA A 82 -11.69 16.45 1.63
N VAL A 83 -10.94 15.40 1.99
CA VAL A 83 -11.02 14.76 3.29
C VAL A 83 -9.66 14.92 3.96
N GLU A 84 -9.68 15.33 5.23
CA GLU A 84 -8.46 15.45 6.03
C GLU A 84 -7.76 14.08 6.13
N GLU A 85 -6.44 14.12 6.16
CA GLU A 85 -5.63 12.92 6.25
C GLU A 85 -5.69 12.31 7.66
N PHE A 86 -5.76 10.99 7.72
CA PHE A 86 -5.52 10.22 8.94
C PHE A 86 -4.14 9.57 8.86
N GLU A 87 -3.27 9.90 9.81
CA GLU A 87 -1.89 9.37 9.89
C GLU A 87 -1.10 9.52 8.57
N ASP A 88 -0.70 8.40 7.95
CA ASP A 88 0.16 8.36 6.75
C ASP A 88 -0.57 7.72 5.54
N GLU A 89 -1.90 7.68 5.55
CA GLU A 89 -2.70 7.03 4.49
C GLU A 89 -2.69 7.79 3.16
N GLY A 90 -2.29 9.06 3.17
CA GLY A 90 -2.35 9.96 2.04
C GLY A 90 -3.62 10.80 2.01
N LEU A 91 -3.64 11.74 1.07
CA LEU A 91 -4.78 12.63 0.86
C LEU A 91 -5.93 11.90 0.17
N HIS A 92 -7.15 12.32 0.48
CA HIS A 92 -8.38 11.74 -0.07
C HIS A 92 -9.29 12.82 -0.63
N TYR A 93 -9.81 12.60 -1.84
CA TYR A 93 -10.67 13.55 -2.55
C TYR A 93 -11.83 12.84 -3.25
N PHE A 94 -13.01 13.46 -3.17
CA PHE A 94 -14.16 13.12 -4.02
C PHE A 94 -14.34 14.22 -5.06
N LEU A 95 -14.32 13.85 -6.33
CA LEU A 95 -14.38 14.78 -7.45
C LEU A 95 -15.69 14.61 -8.21
N ALA A 96 -16.47 15.69 -8.34
CA ALA A 96 -17.68 15.69 -9.15
C ALA A 96 -17.31 15.73 -10.63
N LEU A 97 -17.82 14.77 -11.39
CA LEU A 97 -17.64 14.62 -12.82
C LEU A 97 -18.95 14.85 -13.58
N GLN A 98 -18.86 15.25 -14.84
CA GLN A 98 -20.03 15.33 -15.73
C GLN A 98 -20.25 14.03 -16.53
N PRO A 99 -21.52 13.59 -16.72
CA PRO A 99 -22.73 13.99 -16.00
C PRO A 99 -22.94 13.16 -14.73
N ASN A 100 -23.04 13.81 -13.56
CA ASN A 100 -23.46 13.24 -12.27
C ASN A 100 -22.70 12.00 -11.79
N LYS A 101 -21.39 11.92 -12.03
CA LYS A 101 -20.54 10.87 -11.46
C LYS A 101 -19.63 11.44 -10.40
N THR A 102 -19.10 10.57 -9.54
CA THR A 102 -18.09 10.97 -8.55
C THR A 102 -16.88 10.06 -8.66
N LEU A 103 -15.71 10.66 -8.80
CA LEU A 103 -14.44 9.95 -8.77
C LEU A 103 -13.82 10.09 -7.39
N PHE A 104 -13.48 8.98 -6.76
CA PHE A 104 -12.67 8.97 -5.55
C PHE A 104 -11.20 8.79 -5.93
N LEU A 105 -10.35 9.68 -5.41
CA LEU A 105 -8.90 9.56 -5.50
C LEU A 105 -8.31 9.57 -4.08
N GLY A 106 -7.49 8.58 -3.78
CA GLY A 106 -6.87 8.39 -2.47
C GLY A 106 -5.43 7.92 -2.60
N GLY A 107 -4.51 8.66 -2.00
CA GLY A 107 -3.12 8.22 -1.85
C GLY A 107 -2.07 9.31 -1.94
N GLN A 108 -0.83 8.91 -1.64
CA GLN A 108 0.31 9.81 -1.51
C GLN A 108 0.73 10.51 -2.81
N TYR A 109 0.33 10.00 -3.98
CA TYR A 109 0.62 10.64 -5.27
C TYR A 109 -0.07 12.01 -5.44
N LEU A 110 -0.97 12.37 -4.52
CA LEU A 110 -1.68 13.65 -4.50
C LEU A 110 -0.94 14.76 -3.74
N TYR A 111 0.10 14.47 -2.95
CA TYR A 111 0.81 15.51 -2.18
C TYR A 111 1.44 16.57 -3.07
N ASP A 112 2.35 16.18 -3.98
CA ASP A 112 3.03 17.09 -4.89
C ASP A 112 2.10 18.07 -5.64
N PRO A 113 1.00 17.63 -6.29
CA PRO A 113 0.12 18.54 -6.99
C PRO A 113 -0.73 19.43 -6.05
N VAL A 114 -1.03 18.96 -4.83
CA VAL A 114 -1.71 19.77 -3.80
C VAL A 114 -0.78 20.84 -3.24
N GLU A 115 0.46 20.50 -2.89
CA GLU A 115 1.48 21.43 -2.40
C GLU A 115 1.79 22.53 -3.42
N ARG A 116 1.75 22.19 -4.71
CA ARG A 116 1.92 23.14 -5.81
C ARG A 116 0.66 23.96 -6.12
N ALA A 117 -0.44 23.76 -5.38
CA ALA A 117 -1.73 24.41 -5.59
C ALA A 117 -2.27 24.27 -7.01
N VAL A 118 -2.01 23.12 -7.67
CA VAL A 118 -2.54 22.81 -9.00
C VAL A 118 -3.69 21.80 -8.97
N PHE A 119 -3.85 21.08 -7.86
CA PHE A 119 -4.93 20.13 -7.61
C PHE A 119 -5.82 20.58 -6.43
N PRO A 120 -7.15 20.33 -6.46
CA PRO A 120 -7.90 19.75 -7.59
C PRO A 120 -7.95 20.69 -8.80
N SER A 121 -8.29 20.17 -9.98
CA SER A 121 -8.27 20.93 -11.24
C SER A 121 -9.52 20.65 -12.07
N THR A 122 -10.01 21.63 -12.85
CA THR A 122 -11.20 21.50 -13.70
C THR A 122 -11.09 20.41 -14.76
N ARG A 123 -9.86 20.01 -15.10
CA ARG A 123 -9.59 18.88 -15.98
C ARG A 123 -8.31 18.19 -15.53
N LEU A 124 -8.36 16.89 -15.42
CA LEU A 124 -7.22 16.10 -14.97
C LEU A 124 -7.11 14.80 -15.75
N ARG A 125 -5.90 14.24 -15.73
CA ARG A 125 -5.60 12.92 -16.28
C ARG A 125 -4.96 12.07 -15.20
N VAL A 126 -5.51 10.90 -14.94
CA VAL A 126 -4.97 9.94 -13.97
C VAL A 126 -4.22 8.85 -14.71
N TYR A 127 -3.05 8.48 -14.21
CA TYR A 127 -2.19 7.44 -14.78
C TYR A 127 -2.09 6.25 -13.83
N TRP A 128 -2.24 5.03 -14.33
CA TRP A 128 -2.10 3.82 -13.53
C TRP A 128 -1.54 2.64 -14.31
N HIS A 129 -1.05 1.64 -13.60
CA HIS A 129 -0.65 0.36 -14.16
C HIS A 129 -1.89 -0.50 -14.44
N SER A 130 -2.14 -0.83 -15.71
CA SER A 130 -3.36 -1.48 -16.19
C SER A 130 -3.69 -2.81 -15.47
N SER A 131 -2.69 -3.64 -15.19
CA SER A 131 -2.89 -4.95 -14.54
C SER A 131 -2.72 -4.97 -13.02
N LEU A 132 -2.00 -4.00 -12.44
CA LEU A 132 -1.70 -3.97 -11.01
C LEU A 132 -2.62 -3.04 -10.24
N GLY A 133 -3.32 -2.14 -10.94
CA GLY A 133 -4.18 -1.13 -10.33
C GLY A 133 -3.41 -0.03 -9.60
N LEU A 134 -2.07 -0.01 -9.66
CA LEU A 134 -1.25 1.02 -9.02
C LEU A 134 -1.38 2.35 -9.74
N THR A 135 -1.82 3.38 -9.03
CA THR A 135 -1.87 4.76 -9.54
C THR A 135 -0.49 5.42 -9.43
N TYR A 136 0.00 5.97 -10.54
CA TYR A 136 1.28 6.64 -10.61
C TYR A 136 1.20 8.12 -10.28
N GLY A 137 0.07 8.75 -10.58
CA GLY A 137 -0.10 10.17 -10.38
C GLY A 137 -1.26 10.75 -11.15
N VAL A 138 -1.41 12.06 -10.98
CA VAL A 138 -2.40 12.88 -11.67
C VAL A 138 -1.70 14.06 -12.36
N GLU A 139 -2.10 14.33 -13.59
CA GLU A 139 -1.70 15.53 -14.34
C GLU A 139 -2.89 16.49 -14.39
N CYS A 140 -2.69 17.70 -13.87
CA CYS A 140 -3.71 18.75 -13.85
C CYS A 140 -3.61 19.55 -15.16
N LEU A 141 -4.59 19.39 -16.04
CA LEU A 141 -4.65 19.98 -17.38
C LEU A 141 -5.52 21.26 -17.41
N GLY A 142 -6.34 21.47 -16.39
CA GLY A 142 -7.28 22.58 -16.27
C GLY A 142 -6.83 23.67 -15.29
N GLN A 143 -7.79 24.49 -14.87
CA GLN A 143 -7.55 25.50 -13.84
C GLN A 143 -7.69 24.88 -12.45
N PRO A 144 -6.89 25.32 -11.46
CA PRO A 144 -7.08 24.88 -10.08
C PRO A 144 -8.49 25.18 -9.58
N LEU A 145 -9.05 24.24 -8.82
CA LEU A 145 -10.35 24.35 -8.16
C LEU A 145 -10.14 24.44 -6.66
N THR A 146 -10.96 25.25 -6.00
CA THR A 146 -11.06 25.22 -4.53
C THR A 146 -12.09 24.16 -4.14
N PRO A 147 -11.77 23.21 -3.26
CA PRO A 147 -12.76 22.26 -2.76
C PRO A 147 -13.96 22.98 -2.14
N SER A 148 -15.18 22.56 -2.47
CA SER A 148 -16.40 23.15 -1.90
C SER A 148 -16.58 22.81 -0.43
N LYS A 149 -15.93 21.74 0.04
CA LYS A 149 -15.99 21.27 1.42
C LYS A 149 -14.72 20.53 1.81
N ASN A 150 -14.35 20.65 3.07
CA ASN A 150 -13.37 19.80 3.74
C ASN A 150 -14.12 18.93 4.76
N LEU A 151 -13.92 17.62 4.69
CA LEU A 151 -14.45 16.64 5.63
C LEU A 151 -13.36 16.27 6.65
N PRO A 152 -13.74 15.91 7.89
CA PRO A 152 -12.78 15.37 8.84
C PRO A 152 -12.21 14.04 8.32
N SER A 153 -11.07 13.65 8.86
CA SER A 153 -10.43 12.39 8.53
C SER A 153 -11.34 11.20 8.84
N PHE A 154 -11.14 10.10 8.10
CA PHE A 154 -11.85 8.86 8.38
C PHE A 154 -11.49 8.31 9.76
N THR A 155 -12.46 7.69 10.41
CA THR A 155 -12.24 6.88 11.60
C THR A 155 -11.65 5.52 11.23
N LEU A 156 -11.02 4.83 12.19
CA LEU A 156 -10.45 3.49 11.97
C LEU A 156 -11.48 2.49 11.40
N ASP A 157 -12.74 2.59 11.82
CA ASP A 157 -13.81 1.72 11.34
C ASP A 157 -14.23 2.06 9.90
N GLU A 158 -14.16 3.35 9.51
CA GLU A 158 -14.46 3.80 8.15
C GLU A 158 -13.37 3.44 7.15
N ILE A 159 -12.10 3.38 7.58
CA ILE A 159 -10.94 3.04 6.75
C ILE A 159 -11.12 1.69 6.06
N GLU A 160 -11.64 0.68 6.77
CA GLU A 160 -11.89 -0.65 6.19
C GLU A 160 -12.97 -0.63 5.10
N SER A 161 -13.86 0.38 5.13
CA SER A 161 -14.95 0.55 4.18
C SER A 161 -14.64 1.53 3.05
N LEU A 162 -13.39 2.03 2.99
CA LEU A 162 -13.04 3.04 2.00
C LEU A 162 -13.18 2.53 0.58
N PRO A 163 -13.67 3.38 -0.34
CA PRO A 163 -13.66 3.05 -1.76
C PRO A 163 -12.22 2.81 -2.21
N ALA A 164 -12.02 1.88 -3.14
CA ALA A 164 -10.70 1.71 -3.76
C ALA A 164 -10.30 2.98 -4.50
N ASP A 165 -8.99 3.27 -4.58
CA ASP A 165 -8.50 4.38 -5.38
C ASP A 165 -9.00 4.29 -6.83
N ARG A 166 -9.37 5.45 -7.40
CA ARG A 166 -10.01 5.60 -8.72
C ARG A 166 -11.40 4.98 -8.84
N HIS A 167 -12.08 4.67 -7.73
CA HIS A 167 -13.46 4.21 -7.76
C HIS A 167 -14.39 5.29 -8.35
N LEU A 168 -15.25 4.86 -9.27
CA LEU A 168 -16.24 5.70 -9.92
C LEU A 168 -17.64 5.35 -9.41
N PHE A 169 -18.26 6.31 -8.75
CA PHE A 169 -19.66 6.27 -8.37
C PHE A 169 -20.53 6.79 -9.52
N ASP A 170 -21.69 6.18 -9.70
CA ASP A 170 -22.71 6.64 -10.64
C ASP A 170 -23.67 7.65 -9.99
N GLU A 171 -23.38 8.04 -8.75
CA GLU A 171 -24.10 9.03 -7.96
C GLU A 171 -23.39 10.40 -7.95
N PRO A 172 -24.15 11.50 -7.78
CA PRO A 172 -23.59 12.83 -7.63
C PRO A 172 -22.82 12.97 -6.31
N LEU A 173 -21.82 13.87 -6.31
CA LEU A 173 -20.88 14.11 -5.21
C LEU A 173 -21.55 14.23 -3.84
N GLN A 174 -22.64 14.99 -3.75
CA GLN A 174 -23.35 15.18 -2.49
C GLN A 174 -23.95 13.88 -1.95
N ALA A 175 -24.52 13.03 -2.80
CA ALA A 175 -25.10 11.75 -2.39
C ALA A 175 -24.03 10.77 -1.90
N VAL A 176 -22.87 10.74 -2.57
CA VAL A 176 -21.73 9.91 -2.17
C VAL A 176 -21.20 10.35 -0.80
N VAL A 177 -20.93 11.66 -0.63
CA VAL A 177 -20.46 12.23 0.64
C VAL A 177 -21.43 11.98 1.78
N ASP A 178 -22.74 12.09 1.55
CA ASP A 178 -23.75 11.86 2.57
C ASP A 178 -23.90 10.37 2.95
N SER A 179 -23.63 9.46 2.01
CA SER A 179 -23.65 8.01 2.27
C SER A 179 -22.52 7.59 3.21
N ILE A 180 -21.32 8.14 3.00
CA ILE A 180 -20.13 7.82 3.80
C ILE A 180 -20.28 8.31 5.23
N LYS A 181 -20.82 9.52 5.44
CA LYS A 181 -21.10 10.05 6.78
C LYS A 181 -22.09 9.23 7.60
N LYS A 182 -22.96 8.44 6.95
CA LYS A 182 -23.91 7.59 7.65
C LYS A 182 -23.28 6.28 8.14
N ILE A 183 -22.09 5.92 7.66
CA ILE A 183 -21.40 4.70 8.05
C ILE A 183 -20.62 4.92 9.35
N GLY A 184 -20.10 6.14 9.59
CA GLY A 184 -19.37 6.50 10.81
C GLY A 184 -20.18 7.14 11.95
N ALA A 185 -21.52 7.17 11.88
CA ALA A 185 -22.40 7.71 12.92
C ALA A 185 -23.18 6.61 13.63
#